data_AF-A0A2R6J3T5-F1
#
_entry.id   AF-A0A2R6J3T5-F1
#
_cell.length_a   1.000
_cell.length_b   1.000
_cell.length_c   1.000
_cell.angle_alpha   90.00
_cell.angle_beta   90.00
_cell.angle_gamma   90.00
#
_symmetry.space_group_name_H-M   'P 1'
#
loop_
_entity.id
_entity.type
_entity.pdbx_description
1 polymer ?
#
loop_
_entity_poly.entity_id
_entity_poly.type
_entity_poly.pdbx_seq_one_letter_code
_entity_poly.pdbx_strand_id
1 'polypeptide(L)'
;MADEETPDEAEVGAADEGAEATEQAEAEAEVDEQVEVEEEAAEEEAAEEDEYEDLTDISGVGPAKADALRDAGYDTVDDVRGASQSDLAEVSGIGNALAARIKADVGGLDLREEEETEAEIEAEEPEAPEEGETRTELRPRGHAEKTPDLSAEEARLLARRRAEGKPGFKRQDYHKKKRTPESWRRPRGNLSKQRRGVKGKGQKVEAGYRTPTEIRGRHPSGFEEVRVHNVADLDGVDGDREAARIASTVGARKRERIEDEAEERGIRVLNPTYVEVEVEE
;
A
#
# COMPACT_ATOMS: atom_id res chain seq x y z
N MET A 1 74.46 -3.34 -48.89
CA MET A 1 74.70 -4.48 -47.99
C MET A 1 73.42 -4.57 -47.18
N ALA A 2 72.41 -5.21 -47.75
CA ALA A 2 72.29 -6.66 -48.00
C ALA A 2 71.76 -7.34 -46.72
N ASP A 3 70.64 -8.07 -46.73
CA ASP A 3 70.27 -9.23 -47.59
C ASP A 3 71.20 -10.43 -47.32
N GLU A 4 70.74 -11.69 -47.29
CA GLU A 4 69.38 -12.27 -47.25
C GLU A 4 69.03 -12.81 -45.81
N GLU A 5 68.15 -13.76 -45.44
CA GLU A 5 67.19 -14.69 -46.10
C GLU A 5 66.11 -15.19 -45.07
N THR A 6 65.06 -15.89 -45.53
CA THR A 6 64.12 -16.78 -44.77
C THR A 6 64.27 -18.24 -45.30
N PRO A 7 63.44 -19.31 -45.09
CA PRO A 7 62.09 -19.52 -44.49
C PRO A 7 62.14 -20.54 -43.30
N ASP A 8 61.19 -21.43 -42.90
CA ASP A 8 60.20 -22.30 -43.59
C ASP A 8 59.04 -22.82 -42.66
N GLU A 9 58.22 -23.77 -43.14
CA GLU A 9 56.84 -24.15 -42.69
C GLU A 9 56.79 -25.15 -41.47
N ALA A 10 55.67 -25.70 -40.93
CA ALA A 10 54.30 -25.93 -41.43
C ALA A 10 53.21 -26.12 -40.32
N GLU A 11 51.96 -26.44 -40.73
CA GLU A 11 50.72 -26.59 -39.93
C GLU A 11 50.56 -27.92 -39.14
N VAL A 12 49.64 -27.95 -38.15
CA VAL A 12 48.46 -28.85 -38.08
C VAL A 12 47.36 -28.19 -37.21
N GLY A 13 46.07 -28.50 -37.39
CA GLY A 13 44.96 -28.11 -36.50
C GLY A 13 44.00 -29.27 -36.15
N ALA A 14 43.37 -29.19 -34.98
CA ALA A 14 42.29 -30.05 -34.44
C ALA A 14 41.84 -29.49 -33.07
N ALA A 15 40.64 -29.70 -32.53
CA ALA A 15 39.33 -30.07 -33.10
C ALA A 15 38.25 -29.64 -32.08
N ASP A 16 37.00 -29.47 -32.52
CA ASP A 16 35.87 -29.02 -31.68
C ASP A 16 34.95 -30.21 -31.35
N GLU A 17 35.15 -30.82 -30.18
CA GLU A 17 34.35 -31.96 -29.67
C GLU A 17 34.20 -31.86 -28.14
N GLY A 18 33.49 -30.82 -27.67
CA GLY A 18 33.33 -30.57 -26.23
C GLY A 18 32.04 -29.93 -25.75
N ALA A 19 31.13 -29.51 -26.64
CA ALA A 19 29.89 -28.81 -26.29
C ALA A 19 28.61 -29.68 -26.43
N GLU A 20 28.53 -30.53 -27.45
CA GLU A 20 27.31 -31.30 -27.75
C GLU A 20 26.96 -32.35 -26.68
N ALA A 21 27.95 -32.83 -25.93
CA ALA A 21 27.78 -33.83 -24.88
C ALA A 21 27.14 -33.29 -23.58
N THR A 22 27.12 -31.97 -23.38
CA THR A 22 26.39 -31.35 -22.25
C THR A 22 24.94 -31.05 -22.60
N GLU A 23 24.67 -30.56 -23.81
CA GLU A 23 23.31 -30.20 -24.26
C GLU A 23 22.38 -31.43 -24.33
N GLN A 24 22.90 -32.59 -24.76
CA GLN A 24 22.15 -33.85 -24.78
C GLN A 24 21.80 -34.36 -23.37
N ALA A 25 22.68 -34.16 -22.38
CA ALA A 25 22.47 -34.61 -21.02
C ALA A 25 21.49 -33.71 -20.23
N GLU A 26 21.40 -32.43 -20.59
CA GLU A 26 20.39 -31.51 -20.05
C GLU A 26 19.01 -31.78 -20.68
N ALA A 27 18.94 -32.05 -21.99
CA ALA A 27 17.71 -32.40 -22.69
C ALA A 27 17.10 -33.76 -22.27
N GLU A 28 17.91 -34.78 -21.97
CA GLU A 28 17.40 -36.05 -21.42
C GLU A 28 16.80 -35.87 -20.01
N ALA A 29 17.34 -34.95 -19.19
CA ALA A 29 16.83 -34.68 -17.85
C ALA A 29 15.49 -33.90 -17.86
N GLU A 30 15.33 -32.92 -18.75
CA GLU A 30 14.05 -32.19 -18.89
C GLU A 30 12.89 -33.12 -19.34
N VAL A 31 13.18 -34.21 -20.06
CA VAL A 31 12.16 -35.17 -20.50
C VAL A 31 11.74 -36.15 -19.39
N ASP A 32 12.68 -36.61 -18.55
CA ASP A 32 12.35 -37.44 -17.37
C ASP A 32 11.43 -36.66 -16.40
N GLU A 33 11.75 -35.39 -16.11
CA GLU A 33 10.93 -34.49 -15.26
C GLU A 33 9.51 -34.26 -15.84
N GLN A 34 9.36 -34.22 -17.17
CA GLN A 34 8.05 -34.11 -17.83
C GLN A 34 7.20 -35.39 -17.70
N VAL A 35 7.82 -36.57 -17.67
CA VAL A 35 7.10 -37.85 -17.54
C VAL A 35 6.69 -38.11 -16.08
N GLU A 36 7.53 -37.79 -15.10
CA GLU A 36 7.15 -37.91 -13.67
C GLU A 36 5.92 -37.03 -13.33
N VAL A 37 5.80 -35.84 -13.94
CA VAL A 37 4.65 -34.94 -13.77
C VAL A 37 3.37 -35.45 -14.46
N GLU A 38 3.48 -36.15 -15.61
CA GLU A 38 2.32 -36.78 -16.25
C GLU A 38 1.82 -38.03 -15.49
N GLU A 39 2.70 -38.77 -14.78
CA GLU A 39 2.25 -39.87 -13.89
C GLU A 39 1.65 -39.37 -12.56
N GLU A 40 2.20 -38.34 -11.89
CA GLU A 40 1.56 -37.77 -10.67
C GLU A 40 0.15 -37.24 -10.96
N ALA A 41 -0.06 -36.53 -12.08
CA ALA A 41 -1.37 -36.02 -12.46
C ALA A 41 -2.42 -37.13 -12.73
N ALA A 42 -1.98 -38.30 -13.19
CA ALA A 42 -2.84 -39.46 -13.42
C ALA A 42 -3.17 -40.23 -12.12
N GLU A 43 -2.31 -40.18 -11.10
CA GLU A 43 -2.63 -40.71 -9.77
C GLU A 43 -3.54 -39.76 -8.95
N GLU A 44 -3.51 -38.43 -9.18
CA GLU A 44 -4.45 -37.49 -8.54
C GLU A 44 -5.89 -37.63 -9.04
N GLU A 45 -6.16 -37.69 -10.37
CA GLU A 45 -7.55 -37.89 -10.86
C GLU A 45 -8.16 -39.21 -10.35
N ALA A 46 -7.35 -40.27 -10.22
CA ALA A 46 -7.80 -41.56 -9.70
C ALA A 46 -8.07 -41.57 -8.19
N ALA A 47 -7.70 -40.51 -7.46
CA ALA A 47 -7.91 -40.37 -6.01
C ALA A 47 -9.15 -39.54 -5.64
N GLU A 48 -9.65 -38.66 -6.53
CA GLU A 48 -10.87 -37.87 -6.27
C GLU A 48 -12.19 -38.67 -6.36
N GLU A 49 -12.19 -39.88 -6.92
CA GLU A 49 -13.41 -40.72 -6.99
C GLU A 49 -13.84 -41.26 -5.61
N ASP A 50 -12.93 -41.35 -4.62
CA ASP A 50 -13.15 -42.05 -3.33
C ASP A 50 -13.50 -41.12 -2.13
N GLU A 51 -13.58 -39.78 -2.26
CA GLU A 51 -13.79 -38.88 -1.09
C GLU A 51 -15.25 -38.80 -0.59
N TYR A 52 -16.26 -39.19 -1.39
CA TYR A 52 -17.69 -39.00 -1.05
C TYR A 52 -18.51 -40.31 -1.12
N GLU A 53 -18.57 -41.08 -0.03
CA GLU A 53 -19.37 -42.32 0.05
C GLU A 53 -20.90 -42.06 0.10
N ASP A 54 -21.36 -40.98 0.75
CA ASP A 54 -22.79 -40.72 0.97
C ASP A 54 -23.16 -39.25 0.65
N LEU A 55 -24.41 -39.00 0.20
CA LEU A 55 -24.88 -37.66 -0.17
C LEU A 55 -24.83 -36.63 0.98
N THR A 56 -24.68 -37.09 2.23
CA THR A 56 -24.56 -36.23 3.42
C THR A 56 -23.16 -35.71 3.69
N ASP A 57 -22.14 -36.20 2.97
CA ASP A 57 -20.76 -35.76 3.13
C ASP A 57 -20.50 -34.43 2.38
N ILE A 58 -21.32 -34.15 1.35
CA ILE A 58 -21.33 -32.91 0.58
C ILE A 58 -21.62 -31.68 1.47
N SER A 59 -20.80 -30.64 1.34
CA SER A 59 -20.74 -29.43 2.16
C SER A 59 -22.06 -28.65 2.25
N GLY A 60 -22.82 -28.96 3.30
CA GLY A 60 -24.10 -28.32 3.64
C GLY A 60 -25.34 -29.15 3.29
N VAL A 61 -25.18 -30.37 2.79
CA VAL A 61 -26.25 -31.36 2.60
C VAL A 61 -26.46 -32.14 3.90
N GLY A 62 -27.38 -31.66 4.75
CA GLY A 62 -27.84 -32.46 5.90
C GLY A 62 -28.77 -33.59 5.47
N PRO A 63 -29.06 -34.59 6.33
CA PRO A 63 -29.89 -35.74 5.98
C PRO A 63 -31.23 -35.37 5.31
N ALA A 64 -31.97 -34.40 5.86
CA ALA A 64 -33.24 -33.93 5.30
C ALA A 64 -33.13 -33.21 3.93
N LYS A 65 -31.92 -32.98 3.41
CA LYS A 65 -31.64 -32.52 2.04
C LYS A 65 -31.14 -33.66 1.15
N ALA A 66 -30.35 -34.59 1.69
CA ALA A 66 -30.00 -35.83 0.99
C ALA A 66 -31.27 -36.65 0.67
N ASP A 67 -32.21 -36.71 1.62
CA ASP A 67 -33.54 -37.31 1.40
C ASP A 67 -34.33 -36.56 0.31
N ALA A 68 -34.22 -35.22 0.23
CA ALA A 68 -34.87 -34.42 -0.81
C ALA A 68 -34.22 -34.56 -2.19
N LEU A 69 -32.90 -34.80 -2.26
CA LEU A 69 -32.18 -35.14 -3.49
C LEU A 69 -32.60 -36.52 -4.00
N ARG A 70 -32.69 -37.52 -3.11
CA ARG A 70 -33.21 -38.86 -3.41
C ARG A 70 -34.67 -38.83 -3.87
N ASP A 71 -35.53 -38.09 -3.18
CA ASP A 71 -36.94 -37.87 -3.60
C ASP A 71 -37.05 -37.17 -4.98
N ALA A 72 -36.03 -36.42 -5.40
CA ALA A 72 -35.93 -35.80 -6.73
C ALA A 72 -35.27 -36.70 -7.80
N GLY A 73 -34.70 -37.85 -7.41
CA GLY A 73 -34.06 -38.82 -8.31
C GLY A 73 -32.54 -38.75 -8.38
N TYR A 74 -31.88 -37.98 -7.51
CA TYR A 74 -30.43 -37.96 -7.35
C TYR A 74 -30.06 -38.85 -6.16
N ASP A 75 -29.82 -40.14 -6.42
CA ASP A 75 -29.56 -41.14 -5.38
C ASP A 75 -28.08 -41.23 -4.98
N THR A 76 -27.17 -40.88 -5.90
CA THR A 76 -25.71 -40.94 -5.74
C THR A 76 -25.04 -39.58 -5.96
N VAL A 77 -23.76 -39.46 -5.53
CA VAL A 77 -22.97 -38.24 -5.71
C VAL A 77 -22.74 -37.94 -7.20
N ASP A 78 -22.61 -38.96 -8.05
CA ASP A 78 -22.46 -38.77 -9.50
C ASP A 78 -23.73 -38.28 -10.18
N ASP A 79 -24.92 -38.64 -9.68
CA ASP A 79 -26.18 -38.05 -10.17
C ASP A 79 -26.20 -36.54 -9.89
N VAL A 80 -25.69 -36.10 -8.74
CA VAL A 80 -25.56 -34.69 -8.35
C VAL A 80 -24.45 -33.98 -9.15
N ARG A 81 -23.33 -34.68 -9.41
CA ARG A 81 -22.23 -34.20 -10.27
C ARG A 81 -22.72 -33.97 -11.71
N GLY A 82 -23.58 -34.85 -12.23
CA GLY A 82 -24.16 -34.78 -13.58
C GLY A 82 -25.37 -33.84 -13.76
N ALA A 83 -26.04 -33.43 -12.69
CA ALA A 83 -27.17 -32.50 -12.75
C ALA A 83 -26.78 -31.07 -13.17
N SER A 84 -27.71 -30.25 -13.68
CA SER A 84 -27.46 -28.81 -13.85
C SER A 84 -27.45 -28.09 -12.50
N GLN A 85 -26.88 -26.87 -12.44
CA GLN A 85 -27.03 -26.02 -11.26
C GLN A 85 -28.51 -25.62 -11.05
N SER A 86 -29.26 -25.50 -12.15
CA SER A 86 -30.68 -25.13 -12.16
C SER A 86 -31.57 -26.25 -11.60
N ASP A 87 -31.43 -27.49 -12.07
CA ASP A 87 -32.21 -28.64 -11.57
C ASP A 87 -31.98 -28.83 -10.06
N LEU A 88 -30.72 -28.76 -9.61
CA LEU A 88 -30.37 -28.84 -8.19
C LEU A 88 -30.98 -27.69 -7.36
N ALA A 89 -31.28 -26.54 -7.98
CA ALA A 89 -31.94 -25.41 -7.32
C ALA A 89 -33.48 -25.51 -7.33
N GLU A 90 -34.09 -26.39 -8.13
CA GLU A 90 -35.52 -26.72 -8.05
C GLU A 90 -35.83 -27.73 -6.92
N VAL A 91 -34.83 -28.50 -6.46
CA VAL A 91 -34.97 -29.48 -5.37
C VAL A 91 -35.39 -28.81 -4.06
N SER A 92 -36.47 -29.30 -3.42
CA SER A 92 -37.10 -28.61 -2.30
C SER A 92 -36.19 -28.48 -1.07
N GLY A 93 -35.75 -27.26 -0.76
CA GLY A 93 -34.84 -26.96 0.35
C GLY A 93 -33.38 -26.74 -0.06
N ILE A 94 -33.09 -26.91 -1.35
CA ILE A 94 -31.94 -26.37 -2.04
C ILE A 94 -32.40 -25.13 -2.81
N GLY A 95 -31.50 -24.17 -3.01
CA GLY A 95 -31.71 -23.00 -3.85
C GLY A 95 -30.36 -22.58 -4.42
N ASN A 96 -30.34 -21.63 -5.35
CA ASN A 96 -29.18 -21.33 -6.21
C ASN A 96 -27.85 -21.23 -5.43
N ALA A 97 -27.82 -20.49 -4.31
CA ALA A 97 -26.62 -20.29 -3.48
C ALA A 97 -26.20 -21.52 -2.62
N LEU A 98 -26.96 -22.60 -2.66
CA LEU A 98 -26.58 -23.93 -2.15
C LEU A 98 -26.30 -24.90 -3.30
N ALA A 99 -27.09 -24.88 -4.38
CA ALA A 99 -26.83 -25.66 -5.59
C ALA A 99 -25.41 -25.35 -6.14
N ALA A 100 -25.06 -24.07 -6.28
CA ALA A 100 -23.73 -23.62 -6.67
C ALA A 100 -22.60 -24.12 -5.74
N ARG A 101 -22.87 -24.23 -4.43
CA ARG A 101 -21.90 -24.78 -3.47
C ARG A 101 -21.74 -26.28 -3.66
N ILE A 102 -22.86 -27.02 -3.69
CA ILE A 102 -22.87 -28.47 -3.93
C ILE A 102 -22.10 -28.78 -5.22
N LYS A 103 -22.39 -28.04 -6.29
CA LYS A 103 -21.77 -28.21 -7.62
C LYS A 103 -20.26 -27.95 -7.61
N ALA A 104 -19.80 -26.95 -6.86
CA ALA A 104 -18.38 -26.67 -6.65
C ALA A 104 -17.68 -27.68 -5.71
N ASP A 105 -18.42 -28.29 -4.77
CA ASP A 105 -17.92 -29.30 -3.82
C ASP A 105 -17.66 -30.65 -4.52
N VAL A 106 -18.57 -31.07 -5.42
CA VAL A 106 -18.46 -32.33 -6.19
C VAL A 106 -17.70 -32.17 -7.53
N GLY A 107 -17.05 -31.03 -7.74
CA GLY A 107 -16.22 -30.72 -8.93
C GLY A 107 -16.98 -30.39 -10.23
N GLY A 108 -18.30 -30.49 -10.26
CA GLY A 108 -19.12 -30.48 -11.48
C GLY A 108 -19.40 -29.11 -12.11
N LEU A 109 -18.46 -28.15 -12.11
CA LEU A 109 -18.66 -26.80 -12.65
C LEU A 109 -18.76 -26.78 -14.20
N ASP A 110 -19.97 -27.01 -14.73
CA ASP A 110 -20.23 -26.91 -16.16
C ASP A 110 -20.46 -25.44 -16.58
N LEU A 111 -19.36 -24.77 -16.96
CA LEU A 111 -19.25 -23.33 -17.26
C LEU A 111 -20.17 -22.80 -18.40
N ARG A 112 -21.03 -23.64 -18.97
CA ARG A 112 -21.96 -23.28 -20.05
C ARG A 112 -23.29 -22.69 -19.55
N GLU A 113 -23.66 -22.94 -18.29
CA GLU A 113 -24.92 -22.43 -17.72
C GLU A 113 -24.78 -20.99 -17.16
N GLU A 114 -23.54 -20.53 -16.96
CA GLU A 114 -23.25 -19.16 -16.53
C GLU A 114 -23.59 -18.15 -17.65
N GLU A 115 -23.30 -18.48 -18.93
CA GLU A 115 -23.61 -17.63 -20.08
C GLU A 115 -25.13 -17.41 -20.29
N GLU A 116 -25.98 -18.40 -20.00
CA GLU A 116 -27.44 -18.27 -20.16
C GLU A 116 -28.08 -17.42 -19.05
N THR A 117 -27.49 -17.36 -17.85
CA THR A 117 -28.05 -16.57 -16.73
C THR A 117 -27.62 -15.10 -16.73
N GLU A 118 -26.54 -14.73 -17.43
CA GLU A 118 -26.25 -13.32 -17.72
C GLU A 118 -27.19 -12.72 -18.78
N ALA A 119 -27.80 -13.56 -19.64
CA ALA A 119 -28.56 -13.11 -20.82
C ALA A 119 -29.97 -12.55 -20.54
N GLU A 120 -30.60 -12.87 -19.40
CA GLU A 120 -31.94 -12.35 -19.04
C GLU A 120 -31.93 -11.04 -18.23
N ILE A 121 -30.75 -10.49 -17.91
CA ILE A 121 -30.65 -9.14 -17.35
C ILE A 121 -30.80 -8.13 -18.49
N GLU A 122 -32.06 -7.73 -18.76
CA GLU A 122 -32.39 -6.66 -19.71
C GLU A 122 -31.58 -5.40 -19.37
N ALA A 123 -30.57 -5.11 -20.21
CA ALA A 123 -29.63 -4.03 -19.97
C ALA A 123 -30.32 -2.67 -20.12
N GLU A 124 -30.71 -2.07 -19.01
CA GLU A 124 -30.97 -0.64 -18.90
C GLU A 124 -29.66 0.08 -19.27
N GLU A 125 -29.55 0.47 -20.55
CA GLU A 125 -28.40 1.12 -21.16
C GLU A 125 -28.01 2.34 -20.31
N PRO A 126 -26.88 2.31 -19.59
CA PRO A 126 -26.54 3.37 -18.66
C PRO A 126 -26.31 4.65 -19.46
N GLU A 127 -27.09 5.70 -19.17
CA GLU A 127 -26.94 7.00 -19.83
C GLU A 127 -25.46 7.40 -19.81
N ALA A 128 -24.90 7.61 -21.00
CA ALA A 128 -23.49 7.93 -21.15
C ALA A 128 -23.17 9.18 -20.31
N PRO A 129 -22.08 9.18 -19.52
CA PRO A 129 -21.74 10.33 -18.69
C PRO A 129 -21.60 11.59 -19.56
N GLU A 130 -22.39 12.60 -19.23
CA GLU A 130 -22.46 13.91 -19.92
C GLU A 130 -21.06 14.45 -20.23
N GLU A 131 -20.87 15.03 -21.43
CA GLU A 131 -19.57 15.50 -21.92
C GLU A 131 -18.96 16.60 -21.03
N GLY A 132 -18.19 16.20 -20.01
CA GLY A 132 -17.74 17.13 -18.98
C GLY A 132 -16.74 16.60 -17.95
N GLU A 133 -15.96 15.55 -18.24
CA GLU A 133 -14.87 15.06 -17.38
C GLU A 133 -13.69 16.04 -17.31
N THR A 134 -13.92 17.23 -16.74
CA THR A 134 -12.84 18.16 -16.38
C THR A 134 -12.01 17.56 -15.26
N ARG A 135 -10.69 17.72 -15.36
CA ARG A 135 -9.75 17.04 -14.47
C ARG A 135 -9.73 17.72 -13.11
N THR A 136 -10.30 17.10 -12.09
CA THR A 136 -10.27 17.65 -10.73
C THR A 136 -8.92 17.46 -10.04
N GLU A 137 -8.47 18.46 -9.28
CA GLU A 137 -7.29 18.35 -8.42
C GLU A 137 -7.50 18.95 -7.03
N LEU A 138 -6.76 18.44 -6.03
CA LEU A 138 -6.85 18.88 -4.64
C LEU A 138 -6.00 20.15 -4.39
N ARG A 139 -6.65 21.31 -4.32
CA ARG A 139 -6.00 22.59 -3.98
C ARG A 139 -6.24 22.99 -2.51
N PRO A 140 -5.24 23.57 -1.80
CA PRO A 140 -5.45 24.11 -0.46
C PRO A 140 -6.23 25.44 -0.51
N ARG A 141 -7.15 25.68 0.44
CA ARG A 141 -7.75 27.01 0.65
C ARG A 141 -6.73 28.03 1.18
N GLY A 142 -6.95 29.31 0.91
CA GLY A 142 -6.15 30.41 1.46
C GLY A 142 -4.80 30.62 0.80
N HIS A 143 -4.05 31.61 1.32
CA HIS A 143 -2.73 32.04 0.82
C HIS A 143 -1.61 31.04 1.17
N ALA A 144 -1.73 29.81 0.66
CA ALA A 144 -0.89 28.67 1.00
C ALA A 144 0.60 28.89 0.71
N GLU A 145 0.97 29.73 -0.26
CA GLU A 145 2.37 30.02 -0.62
C GLU A 145 2.94 31.34 -0.05
N LYS A 146 2.14 32.14 0.67
CA LYS A 146 2.61 33.43 1.22
C LYS A 146 3.84 33.25 2.10
N THR A 147 4.82 34.13 1.95
CA THR A 147 6.11 34.11 2.67
C THR A 147 6.26 35.42 3.47
N PRO A 148 6.84 35.42 4.68
CA PRO A 148 6.83 36.59 5.56
C PRO A 148 7.95 37.60 5.25
N ASP A 149 7.69 38.87 5.57
CA ASP A 149 8.65 39.97 5.44
C ASP A 149 9.63 40.01 6.64
N LEU A 150 10.69 39.23 6.50
CA LEU A 150 11.79 39.12 7.46
C LEU A 150 12.89 40.16 7.20
N SER A 151 13.49 40.70 8.26
CA SER A 151 14.75 41.45 8.11
C SER A 151 15.90 40.53 7.70
N ALA A 152 16.94 41.12 7.09
CA ALA A 152 18.12 40.37 6.63
C ALA A 152 18.83 39.58 7.75
N GLU A 153 18.82 40.09 8.99
CA GLU A 153 19.40 39.39 10.15
C GLU A 153 18.53 38.19 10.57
N GLU A 154 17.21 38.36 10.65
CA GLU A 154 16.27 37.28 10.96
C GLU A 154 16.36 36.16 9.91
N ALA A 155 16.40 36.52 8.62
CA ALA A 155 16.58 35.58 7.52
C ALA A 155 17.94 34.84 7.61
N ARG A 156 19.04 35.56 7.90
CA ARG A 156 20.37 34.96 8.11
C ARG A 156 20.39 33.99 9.29
N LEU A 157 19.73 34.35 10.40
CA LEU A 157 19.61 33.48 11.58
C LEU A 157 18.70 32.27 11.30
N LEU A 158 17.62 32.44 10.53
CA LEU A 158 16.71 31.37 10.12
C LEU A 158 17.41 30.34 9.24
N ALA A 159 18.20 30.80 8.27
CA ALA A 159 19.07 29.94 7.45
C ALA A 159 20.11 29.23 8.30
N ARG A 160 20.78 29.95 9.22
CA ARG A 160 21.73 29.36 10.18
C ARG A 160 21.09 28.26 11.03
N ARG A 161 19.87 28.47 11.55
CA ARG A 161 19.10 27.45 12.30
C ARG A 161 18.88 26.19 11.46
N ARG A 162 18.55 26.34 10.17
CA ARG A 162 18.33 25.21 9.24
C ARG A 162 19.62 24.44 8.97
N ALA A 163 20.76 25.14 8.90
CA ALA A 163 22.09 24.53 8.66
C ALA A 163 22.71 23.87 9.91
N GLU A 164 22.65 24.51 11.08
CA GLU A 164 23.22 23.96 12.33
C GLU A 164 22.38 22.80 12.90
N GLY A 165 21.05 22.87 12.73
CA GLY A 165 20.13 21.87 13.26
C GLY A 165 20.21 21.70 14.78
N LYS A 166 19.78 20.54 15.28
CA LYS A 166 19.92 20.11 16.68
C LYS A 166 20.13 18.60 16.76
N PRO A 167 20.90 18.06 17.73
CA PRO A 167 20.85 16.64 18.07
C PRO A 167 19.42 16.24 18.44
N GLY A 168 18.98 15.03 18.08
CA GLY A 168 17.60 14.58 18.36
C GLY A 168 17.23 14.36 19.84
N PHE A 169 18.15 14.62 20.78
CA PHE A 169 17.97 14.55 22.24
C PHE A 169 17.12 13.38 22.79
N LYS A 170 17.23 12.20 22.17
CA LYS A 170 16.58 10.98 22.64
C LYS A 170 17.26 10.43 23.90
N ARG A 171 16.48 9.86 24.82
CA ARG A 171 16.95 9.24 26.08
C ARG A 171 18.05 8.20 25.81
N GLN A 172 19.08 8.10 26.66
CA GLN A 172 20.10 7.05 26.52
C GLN A 172 19.47 5.65 26.42
N ASP A 173 20.01 4.84 25.50
CA ASP A 173 19.63 3.43 25.29
C ASP A 173 18.15 3.18 24.90
N TYR A 174 17.40 4.20 24.43
CA TYR A 174 16.00 4.05 23.99
C TYR A 174 15.83 2.89 22.98
N HIS A 175 16.65 2.88 21.93
CA HIS A 175 16.65 1.88 20.86
C HIS A 175 16.95 0.44 21.34
N LYS A 176 17.43 0.23 22.57
CA LYS A 176 17.79 -1.10 23.08
C LYS A 176 16.65 -1.85 23.75
N LYS A 177 15.57 -1.18 24.14
CA LYS A 177 14.43 -1.79 24.86
C LYS A 177 13.14 -1.03 24.57
N LYS A 178 12.14 -1.70 23.98
CA LYS A 178 10.81 -1.13 23.64
C LYS A 178 10.15 -0.36 24.81
N ARG A 179 10.33 -0.79 26.06
CA ARG A 179 9.86 -0.11 27.29
C ARG A 179 10.58 1.21 27.66
N THR A 180 11.56 1.64 26.87
CA THR A 180 12.34 2.87 27.10
C THR A 180 11.92 3.93 26.09
N PRO A 181 10.97 4.82 26.42
CA PRO A 181 10.51 5.85 25.49
C PRO A 181 11.64 6.80 25.10
N GLU A 182 11.55 7.37 23.89
CA GLU A 182 12.54 8.30 23.34
C GLU A 182 12.64 9.60 24.15
N SER A 183 11.54 10.02 24.79
CA SER A 183 11.41 11.25 25.59
C SER A 183 12.58 11.46 26.54
N TRP A 184 13.31 12.58 26.37
CA TRP A 184 14.55 12.87 27.08
C TRP A 184 14.43 12.68 28.60
N ARG A 185 15.41 12.00 29.20
CA ARG A 185 15.59 11.91 30.66
C ARG A 185 17.07 12.06 30.97
N ARG A 186 17.44 13.05 31.79
CA ARG A 186 18.83 13.35 32.16
C ARG A 186 19.52 12.08 32.70
N PRO A 187 20.62 11.60 32.10
CA PRO A 187 21.27 10.36 32.52
C PRO A 187 21.87 10.50 33.92
N ARG A 188 21.38 9.70 34.89
CA ARG A 188 21.75 9.82 36.31
C ARG A 188 22.85 8.85 36.77
N GLY A 189 22.83 7.60 36.29
CA GLY A 189 23.70 6.54 36.80
C GLY A 189 25.20 6.86 36.68
N ASN A 190 25.96 6.63 37.75
CA ASN A 190 27.35 7.09 37.89
C ASN A 190 28.26 6.67 36.72
N LEU A 191 28.13 5.43 36.26
CA LEU A 191 28.93 4.84 35.18
C LEU A 191 28.37 5.10 33.76
N SER A 192 27.26 5.84 33.62
CA SER A 192 26.65 6.15 32.31
C SER A 192 27.66 6.86 31.40
N LYS A 193 27.85 6.30 30.21
CA LYS A 193 28.79 6.81 29.21
C LYS A 193 28.30 8.15 28.63
N GLN A 194 26.98 8.34 28.47
CA GLN A 194 26.38 9.62 28.08
C GLN A 194 26.52 10.68 29.18
N ARG A 195 26.28 10.34 30.46
CA ARG A 195 26.52 11.24 31.60
C ARG A 195 27.99 11.71 31.65
N ARG A 196 28.92 10.81 31.33
CA ARG A 196 30.37 11.07 31.26
C ARG A 196 30.85 11.78 29.99
N GLY A 197 29.96 12.12 29.04
CA GLY A 197 30.33 12.82 27.81
C GLY A 197 31.15 11.99 26.81
N VAL A 198 31.07 10.66 26.85
CA VAL A 198 31.79 9.78 25.92
C VAL A 198 31.27 9.98 24.49
N LYS A 199 32.16 10.37 23.57
CA LYS A 199 31.85 10.57 22.13
C LYS A 199 31.11 9.35 21.55
N GLY A 200 30.11 9.61 20.72
CA GLY A 200 29.28 8.56 20.11
C GLY A 200 28.19 7.96 21.02
N LYS A 201 27.94 8.50 22.22
CA LYS A 201 26.81 8.09 23.09
C LYS A 201 25.66 9.10 23.16
N GLY A 202 25.58 9.97 22.14
CA GLY A 202 24.60 11.05 22.01
C GLY A 202 24.95 12.27 22.87
N GLN A 203 24.57 13.45 22.41
CA GLN A 203 24.74 14.68 23.18
C GLN A 203 23.75 14.75 24.34
N LYS A 204 24.17 15.37 25.44
CA LYS A 204 23.30 15.68 26.60
C LYS A 204 22.70 17.08 26.42
N VAL A 205 21.46 17.30 26.89
CA VAL A 205 20.82 18.63 26.82
C VAL A 205 21.60 19.64 27.69
N GLU A 206 22.01 20.74 27.07
CA GLU A 206 22.72 21.89 27.67
C GLU A 206 22.21 23.21 27.07
N ALA A 207 22.44 24.32 27.76
CA ALA A 207 21.95 25.65 27.34
C ALA A 207 22.54 26.13 25.99
N GLY A 208 23.73 25.65 25.61
CA GLY A 208 24.38 26.00 24.33
C GLY A 208 23.65 25.50 23.08
N TYR A 209 22.71 24.55 23.21
CA TYR A 209 21.87 24.07 22.09
C TYR A 209 20.58 24.89 21.89
N ARG A 210 20.47 26.06 22.54
CA ARG A 210 19.37 27.02 22.30
C ARG A 210 19.59 27.73 20.97
N THR A 211 18.53 27.81 20.17
CA THR A 211 18.49 28.68 18.98
C THR A 211 18.57 30.17 19.38
N PRO A 212 19.05 31.06 18.49
CA PRO A 212 19.03 32.51 18.66
C PRO A 212 17.64 33.02 19.08
N THR A 213 17.58 34.13 19.81
CA THR A 213 16.32 34.55 20.47
C THR A 213 15.27 35.02 19.48
N GLU A 214 15.63 35.89 18.52
CA GLU A 214 14.66 36.44 17.54
C GLU A 214 13.89 35.36 16.76
N ILE A 215 14.57 34.25 16.41
CA ILE A 215 14.00 33.16 15.58
C ILE A 215 13.58 31.91 16.39
N ARG A 216 13.39 32.05 17.72
CA ARG A 216 13.07 30.94 18.62
C ARG A 216 11.56 30.69 18.71
N GLY A 217 11.06 29.87 17.80
CA GLY A 217 9.65 29.43 17.78
C GLY A 217 9.04 29.51 16.40
N ARG A 218 9.54 30.44 15.57
CA ARG A 218 9.14 30.64 14.17
C ARG A 218 9.10 29.35 13.35
N HIS A 219 8.08 29.22 12.50
CA HIS A 219 7.88 28.15 11.54
C HIS A 219 9.11 28.00 10.60
N PRO A 220 9.31 26.87 9.88
CA PRO A 220 10.40 26.74 8.91
C PRO A 220 10.37 27.76 7.77
N SER A 221 9.19 28.27 7.37
CA SER A 221 9.05 29.37 6.40
C SER A 221 9.28 30.77 6.99
N GLY A 222 9.41 30.90 8.32
CA GLY A 222 9.76 32.16 8.98
C GLY A 222 8.66 32.83 9.81
N PHE A 223 7.38 32.49 9.60
CA PHE A 223 6.27 33.11 10.36
C PHE A 223 6.34 32.81 11.85
N GLU A 224 5.81 33.72 12.68
CA GLU A 224 5.39 33.42 14.05
C GLU A 224 4.01 32.73 14.04
N GLU A 225 3.81 31.77 14.94
CA GLU A 225 2.68 30.82 14.86
C GLU A 225 1.55 31.20 15.83
N VAL A 226 0.48 31.82 15.32
CA VAL A 226 -0.71 32.18 16.12
C VAL A 226 -1.68 31.01 16.15
N ARG A 227 -2.18 30.63 17.33
CA ARG A 227 -3.09 29.48 17.48
C ARG A 227 -4.56 29.91 17.57
N VAL A 228 -5.31 29.56 16.54
CA VAL A 228 -6.69 30.03 16.30
C VAL A 228 -7.72 28.95 16.66
N HIS A 229 -8.82 29.35 17.30
CA HIS A 229 -9.96 28.51 17.70
C HIS A 229 -11.30 28.98 17.12
N ASN A 230 -11.42 30.26 16.76
CA ASN A 230 -12.59 30.91 16.20
C ASN A 230 -12.19 32.16 15.39
N VAL A 231 -13.12 32.72 14.63
CA VAL A 231 -12.87 33.85 13.72
C VAL A 231 -12.30 35.07 14.45
N ALA A 232 -12.76 35.37 15.68
CA ALA A 232 -12.26 36.49 16.47
C ALA A 232 -10.81 36.31 16.98
N ASP A 233 -10.21 35.10 16.89
CA ASP A 233 -8.78 34.93 17.18
C ASP A 233 -7.89 35.34 15.97
N LEU A 234 -8.49 35.76 14.85
CA LEU A 234 -7.82 36.44 13.73
C LEU A 234 -7.75 37.97 13.94
N ASP A 235 -8.43 38.52 14.95
CA ASP A 235 -8.47 39.96 15.21
C ASP A 235 -7.12 40.43 15.80
N GLY A 236 -6.37 41.18 15.00
CA GLY A 236 -5.05 41.72 15.37
C GLY A 236 -3.85 40.87 14.95
N VAL A 237 -4.05 39.82 14.15
CA VAL A 237 -2.95 39.00 13.57
C VAL A 237 -2.30 39.74 12.39
N ASP A 238 -0.98 39.89 12.41
CA ASP A 238 -0.20 40.51 11.33
C ASP A 238 0.13 39.48 10.24
N GLY A 239 -0.68 39.42 9.17
CA GLY A 239 -0.53 38.43 8.10
C GLY A 239 0.80 38.48 7.32
N ASP A 240 1.64 39.51 7.48
CA ASP A 240 2.96 39.61 6.82
C ASP A 240 4.09 39.04 7.69
N ARG A 241 3.82 38.73 8.97
CA ARG A 241 4.80 38.21 9.96
C ARG A 241 4.32 37.00 10.73
N GLU A 242 3.03 36.86 10.91
CA GLU A 242 2.33 35.81 11.63
C GLU A 242 1.53 34.93 10.68
N ALA A 243 1.37 33.65 11.05
CA ALA A 243 0.54 32.72 10.32
C ALA A 243 -0.35 31.93 11.28
N ALA A 244 -1.61 31.76 10.89
CA ALA A 244 -2.63 31.08 11.69
C ALA A 244 -2.44 29.56 11.64
N ARG A 245 -2.40 28.91 12.81
CA ARG A 245 -2.63 27.46 12.94
C ARG A 245 -3.96 27.23 13.63
N ILE A 246 -4.92 26.72 12.87
CA ILE A 246 -6.26 26.37 13.37
C ILE A 246 -6.13 25.14 14.26
N ALA A 247 -6.63 25.21 15.49
CA ALA A 247 -6.59 24.10 16.43
C ALA A 247 -7.39 22.89 15.93
N SER A 248 -6.87 21.67 16.10
CA SER A 248 -7.49 20.42 15.59
C SER A 248 -8.88 20.09 16.16
N THR A 249 -9.28 20.75 17.26
CA THR A 249 -10.64 20.64 17.83
C THR A 249 -11.69 21.46 17.07
N VAL A 250 -11.28 22.29 16.10
CA VAL A 250 -12.18 23.09 15.26
C VAL A 250 -12.71 22.22 14.12
N GLY A 251 -14.00 21.88 14.15
CA GLY A 251 -14.67 21.12 13.09
C GLY A 251 -14.93 21.94 11.81
N ALA A 252 -15.09 21.25 10.68
CA ALA A 252 -15.12 21.81 9.31
C ALA A 252 -15.95 23.09 9.14
N ARG A 253 -17.23 23.10 9.55
CA ARG A 253 -18.14 24.28 9.47
C ARG A 253 -17.58 25.56 10.13
N LYS A 254 -16.68 25.43 11.10
CA LYS A 254 -15.97 26.57 11.71
C LYS A 254 -14.59 26.79 11.08
N ARG A 255 -13.92 25.74 10.58
CA ARG A 255 -12.65 25.88 9.83
C ARG A 255 -12.84 26.75 8.60
N GLU A 256 -13.83 26.40 7.77
CA GLU A 256 -14.29 27.15 6.60
C GLU A 256 -14.29 28.66 6.86
N ARG A 257 -15.16 29.13 7.76
CA ARG A 257 -15.28 30.55 8.13
C ARG A 257 -14.03 31.21 8.71
N ILE A 258 -13.05 30.43 9.18
CA ILE A 258 -11.74 30.93 9.63
C ILE A 258 -10.76 31.00 8.45
N GLU A 259 -10.85 30.05 7.52
CA GLU A 259 -10.02 29.99 6.31
C GLU A 259 -10.42 31.08 5.33
N ASP A 260 -11.74 31.28 5.12
CA ASP A 260 -12.30 32.31 4.25
C ASP A 260 -11.93 33.72 4.77
N GLU A 261 -12.18 34.03 6.06
CA GLU A 261 -11.81 35.31 6.69
C GLU A 261 -10.27 35.50 6.76
N ALA A 262 -9.49 34.43 6.97
CA ALA A 262 -8.03 34.53 6.90
C ALA A 262 -7.54 34.84 5.48
N GLU A 263 -8.20 34.32 4.45
CA GLU A 263 -7.90 34.63 3.05
C GLU A 263 -8.22 36.10 2.72
N GLU A 264 -9.39 36.61 3.13
CA GLU A 264 -9.76 38.02 2.99
C GLU A 264 -8.77 38.97 3.70
N ARG A 265 -8.28 38.58 4.87
CA ARG A 265 -7.28 39.33 5.65
C ARG A 265 -5.83 39.11 5.18
N GLY A 266 -5.59 38.29 4.16
CA GLY A 266 -4.24 38.01 3.66
C GLY A 266 -3.34 37.21 4.63
N ILE A 267 -3.92 36.49 5.60
CA ILE A 267 -3.23 35.69 6.62
C ILE A 267 -3.02 34.27 6.07
N ARG A 268 -1.78 33.75 6.15
CA ARG A 268 -1.51 32.35 5.79
C ARG A 268 -2.03 31.39 6.86
N VAL A 269 -2.83 30.41 6.46
CA VAL A 269 -3.19 29.24 7.29
C VAL A 269 -2.12 28.16 7.12
N LEU A 270 -1.53 27.70 8.23
CA LEU A 270 -0.45 26.69 8.25
C LEU A 270 -0.95 25.24 8.15
N ASN A 271 -2.26 25.02 8.29
CA ASN A 271 -2.91 23.73 8.16
C ASN A 271 -4.26 23.89 7.42
N PRO A 272 -4.24 24.22 6.12
CA PRO A 272 -5.44 24.48 5.34
C PRO A 272 -6.25 23.20 5.08
N THR A 273 -7.54 23.38 4.84
CA THR A 273 -8.42 22.38 4.23
C THR A 273 -8.10 22.32 2.73
N TYR A 274 -7.99 21.11 2.19
CA TYR A 274 -7.90 20.89 0.74
C TYR A 274 -9.30 20.69 0.18
N VAL A 275 -9.55 21.23 -1.02
CA VAL A 275 -10.80 21.10 -1.77
C VAL A 275 -10.50 20.65 -3.19
N GLU A 276 -11.42 19.91 -3.78
CA GLU A 276 -11.36 19.50 -5.18
C GLU A 276 -11.75 20.71 -6.05
N VAL A 277 -10.95 20.99 -7.08
CA VAL A 277 -11.13 22.10 -8.01
C VAL A 277 -10.98 21.56 -9.43
N GLU A 278 -11.94 21.86 -10.28
CA GLU A 278 -11.94 21.52 -11.71
C GLU A 278 -10.81 22.27 -12.42
N VAL A 279 -10.05 21.57 -13.27
CA VAL A 279 -8.98 22.15 -14.09
C VAL A 279 -9.35 22.03 -15.57
N GLU A 280 -9.53 23.19 -16.20
CA GLU A 280 -9.54 23.35 -17.65
C GLU A 280 -8.07 23.28 -18.14
N GLU A 281 -7.77 22.43 -19.14
CA GLU A 281 -6.43 22.29 -19.77
C GLU A 281 -6.22 23.23 -20.98
#